data_AF-A0A7Z9WDH5-F1
#
_entry.id   AF-A0A7Z9WDH5-F1
#
_cell.length_a   1.000
_cell.length_b   1.000
_cell.length_c   1.000
_cell.angle_alpha   90.00
_cell.angle_beta   90.00
_cell.angle_gamma   90.00
#
_symmetry.space_group_name_H-M   'P 1'
#
loop_
_entity.id
_entity.type
_entity.pdbx_description
1 polymer ?
#
loop_
_entity_poly.entity_id
_entity_poly.type
_entity_poly.pdbx_seq_one_letter_code
_entity_poly.pdbx_strand_id
1 'polypeptide(L)'
;MIHQEAMRLPVLGPSGKGPVTPHKGYIILHPGSGSRKKNIPFYLWKKLFLEIRTIVPESLRPIFLLGPAELDILEEIKEAKLKAQTLISTSIEDLACYLKRAALFVGHDSGPTHMAAMIGIPTVSLFKATDPVVWHPLGPSVKVLEGTDDELMDGVISHVKDFFSQGPFAVN
;
A
#
# COMPACT_ATOMS: atom_id res chain seq x y z
N MET A 1 9.18 -14.62 -21.25
CA MET A 1 8.89 -15.72 -20.31
C MET A 1 8.91 -15.20 -18.86
N ILE A 2 10.03 -14.61 -18.41
CA ILE A 2 10.22 -14.12 -17.02
C ILE A 2 9.20 -13.05 -16.56
N HIS A 3 8.87 -12.05 -17.40
CA HIS A 3 7.93 -10.98 -17.02
C HIS A 3 6.49 -11.48 -16.76
N GLN A 4 6.00 -12.41 -17.59
CA GLN A 4 4.65 -12.97 -17.39
C GLN A 4 4.55 -13.85 -16.13
N GLU A 5 5.65 -14.49 -15.73
CA GLU A 5 5.70 -15.28 -14.49
C GLU A 5 5.75 -14.39 -13.25
N ALA A 6 6.55 -13.32 -13.29
CA ALA A 6 6.63 -12.32 -12.21
C ALA A 6 5.29 -11.60 -11.96
N MET A 7 4.41 -11.58 -12.95
CA MET A 7 3.05 -11.05 -12.86
C MET A 7 2.04 -12.01 -12.25
N ARG A 8 2.35 -13.30 -12.17
CA ARG A 8 1.42 -14.35 -11.72
C ARG A 8 1.80 -14.93 -10.36
N LEU A 9 3.07 -14.83 -9.98
CA LEU A 9 3.60 -15.40 -8.76
C LEU A 9 4.39 -14.35 -7.97
N PRO A 10 4.37 -14.42 -6.63
CA PRO A 10 5.28 -13.65 -5.80
C PRO A 10 6.74 -13.91 -6.19
N VAL A 11 7.48 -12.87 -6.56
CA VAL A 11 8.92 -12.94 -6.89
C VAL A 11 9.77 -13.11 -5.62
N LEU A 12 9.36 -12.50 -4.52
CA LEU A 12 10.04 -12.53 -3.20
C LEU A 12 9.26 -13.31 -2.14
N GLY A 13 8.18 -13.99 -2.52
CA GLY A 13 7.38 -14.84 -1.64
C GLY A 13 7.93 -16.27 -1.52
N PRO A 14 7.31 -17.15 -0.71
CA PRO A 14 7.74 -18.54 -0.57
C PRO A 14 7.71 -19.25 -1.93
N SER A 15 8.85 -19.80 -2.36
CA SER A 15 9.00 -20.47 -3.66
C SER A 15 7.91 -21.53 -3.90
N GLY A 16 7.22 -21.44 -5.04
CA GLY A 16 6.29 -22.48 -5.51
C GLY A 16 4.91 -22.50 -4.87
N LYS A 17 4.51 -21.49 -4.10
CA LYS A 17 3.14 -21.35 -3.61
C LYS A 17 2.41 -20.29 -4.43
N GLY A 18 1.13 -20.54 -4.74
CA GLY A 18 0.25 -19.62 -5.46
C GLY A 18 0.08 -18.27 -4.74
N PRO A 19 -0.89 -17.43 -5.13
CA PRO A 19 -1.02 -16.09 -4.58
C PRO A 19 -0.98 -16.09 -3.03
N VAL A 20 -0.12 -15.24 -2.46
CA VAL A 20 0.01 -15.13 -1.00
C VAL A 20 -1.35 -14.76 -0.43
N THR A 21 -1.89 -15.60 0.46
CA THR A 21 -3.13 -15.28 1.16
C THR A 21 -2.93 -14.01 1.96
N PRO A 22 -3.75 -12.97 1.75
CA PRO A 22 -3.63 -11.71 2.48
C PRO A 22 -3.63 -11.95 4.00
N HIS A 23 -2.66 -11.38 4.70
CA HIS A 23 -2.58 -11.51 6.15
C HIS A 23 -3.67 -10.65 6.80
N LYS A 24 -4.30 -11.12 7.89
CA LYS A 24 -5.32 -10.35 8.63
C LYS A 24 -4.72 -9.34 9.63
N GLY A 25 -3.57 -8.75 9.30
CA GLY A 25 -2.81 -7.88 10.19
C GLY A 25 -3.28 -6.43 10.16
N TYR A 26 -2.89 -5.70 9.12
CA TYR A 26 -3.17 -4.28 8.96
C TYR A 26 -3.10 -3.84 7.50
N ILE A 27 -3.62 -2.64 7.22
CA ILE A 27 -3.54 -1.99 5.92
C ILE A 27 -2.41 -0.97 5.98
N ILE A 28 -1.42 -1.07 5.10
CA ILE A 28 -0.30 -0.13 5.07
C ILE A 28 -0.66 1.04 4.16
N LEU A 29 -0.52 2.26 4.68
CA LEU A 29 -0.48 3.50 3.91
C LEU A 29 0.95 4.03 3.90
N HIS A 30 1.56 4.13 2.73
CA HIS A 30 2.91 4.63 2.54
C HIS A 30 2.89 5.93 1.71
N PRO A 31 2.96 7.11 2.35
CA PRO A 31 2.81 8.39 1.68
C PRO A 31 4.06 8.86 0.93
N GLY A 32 5.21 8.24 1.21
CA GLY A 32 6.50 8.57 0.62
C GLY A 32 6.74 7.97 -0.76
N SER A 33 7.80 8.47 -1.42
CA SER A 33 8.39 7.86 -2.62
C SER A 33 9.78 8.42 -2.87
N GLY A 34 10.49 7.89 -3.87
CA GLY A 34 11.80 8.40 -4.29
C GLY A 34 11.80 9.82 -4.88
N SER A 35 10.63 10.45 -5.06
CA SER A 35 10.54 11.85 -5.49
C SER A 35 9.26 12.51 -4.99
N ARG A 36 9.38 13.67 -4.33
CA ARG A 36 8.23 14.44 -3.82
C ARG A 36 7.20 14.79 -4.92
N LYS A 37 7.63 14.89 -6.20
CA LYS A 37 6.72 15.16 -7.34
C LYS A 37 5.70 14.05 -7.59
N LYS A 38 6.00 12.81 -7.17
CA LYS A 38 5.07 11.68 -7.28
C LYS A 38 4.04 11.67 -6.16
N ASN A 39 4.25 12.42 -5.08
CA ASN A 39 3.45 12.31 -3.88
C ASN A 39 2.21 13.19 -3.96
N ILE A 40 1.08 12.70 -3.44
CA ILE A 40 -0.03 13.56 -3.06
C ILE A 40 0.26 14.24 -1.71
N PRO A 41 -0.35 15.42 -1.42
CA PRO A 41 -0.20 16.08 -0.14
C PRO A 41 -0.68 15.22 1.05
N PHE A 42 -0.05 15.38 2.22
CA PHE A 42 -0.36 14.57 3.40
C PHE A 42 -1.82 14.69 3.89
N TYR A 43 -2.47 15.84 3.70
CA TYR A 43 -3.87 15.99 4.11
C TYR A 43 -4.82 15.02 3.39
N LEU A 44 -4.47 14.55 2.18
CA LEU A 44 -5.23 13.52 1.46
C LEU A 44 -4.98 12.12 2.05
N TRP A 45 -3.74 11.82 2.47
CA TRP A 45 -3.43 10.60 3.23
C TRP A 45 -4.16 10.54 4.56
N LYS A 46 -4.30 11.68 5.25
CA LYS A 46 -5.13 11.79 6.45
C LYS A 46 -6.61 11.47 6.15
N LYS A 47 -7.18 11.99 5.07
CA LYS A 47 -8.55 11.67 4.64
C LYS A 47 -8.69 10.18 4.35
N LEU A 48 -7.81 9.61 3.54
CA LEU A 48 -7.77 8.17 3.24
C LEU A 48 -7.69 7.33 4.51
N PHE A 49 -6.81 7.67 5.46
CA PHE A 49 -6.73 6.96 6.73
C PHE A 49 -8.06 6.96 7.49
N LEU A 50 -8.73 8.12 7.59
CA LEU A 50 -9.99 8.24 8.32
C LEU A 50 -11.12 7.49 7.62
N GLU A 51 -11.22 7.57 6.30
CA GLU A 51 -12.25 6.87 5.53
C GLU A 51 -12.02 5.36 5.49
N ILE A 52 -10.78 4.91 5.28
CA ILE A 52 -10.45 3.48 5.31
C ILE A 52 -10.84 2.87 6.65
N ARG A 53 -10.64 3.58 7.77
CA ARG A 53 -11.07 3.11 9.10
C ARG A 53 -12.57 2.85 9.22
N THR A 54 -13.42 3.51 8.44
CA THR A 54 -14.87 3.35 8.54
C THR A 54 -15.42 2.25 7.63
N ILE A 55 -14.68 1.89 6.56
CA ILE A 55 -15.15 0.94 5.54
C ILE A 55 -14.54 -0.46 5.67
N VAL A 56 -13.50 -0.64 6.48
CA VAL A 56 -12.85 -1.94 6.68
C VAL A 56 -13.32 -2.62 7.97
N PRO A 57 -13.26 -3.96 8.08
CA PRO A 57 -13.62 -4.67 9.30
C PRO A 57 -12.87 -4.15 10.53
N GLU A 58 -13.52 -4.12 11.71
CA GLU A 58 -12.93 -3.59 12.95
C GLU A 58 -11.64 -4.31 13.39
N SER A 59 -11.46 -5.56 12.96
CA SER A 59 -10.26 -6.36 13.21
C SER A 59 -9.05 -5.89 12.41
N LEU A 60 -9.25 -5.09 11.37
CA LEU A 60 -8.22 -4.47 10.55
C LEU A 60 -8.08 -2.99 10.88
N ARG A 61 -6.85 -2.49 10.79
CA ARG A 61 -6.56 -1.08 11.00
C ARG A 61 -5.62 -0.59 9.92
N PRO A 62 -5.87 0.59 9.33
CA PRO A 62 -4.84 1.28 8.56
C PRO A 62 -3.75 1.77 9.50
N ILE A 63 -2.52 1.69 9.03
CA ILE A 63 -1.31 2.18 9.70
C ILE A 63 -0.49 2.99 8.69
N PHE A 64 0.37 3.89 9.17
CA PHE A 64 1.36 4.51 8.33
C PHE A 64 2.66 3.71 8.37
N LEU A 65 3.27 3.52 7.20
CA LEU A 65 4.64 3.04 7.07
C LEU A 65 5.49 4.17 6.51
N LEU A 66 6.49 4.59 7.28
CA LEU A 66 7.42 5.67 6.93
C LEU A 66 8.85 5.13 6.86
N GLY A 67 9.70 5.79 6.09
CA GLY A 67 11.14 5.65 6.16
C GLY A 67 11.79 6.92 6.76
N PRO A 68 13.13 6.97 6.80
CA PRO A 68 13.85 8.13 7.33
C PRO A 68 13.61 9.43 6.55
N ALA A 69 13.17 9.33 5.29
CA ALA A 69 12.88 10.47 4.43
C ALA A 69 11.50 11.10 4.68
N GLU A 70 10.63 10.43 5.44
CA GLU A 70 9.25 10.87 5.73
C GLU A 70 9.06 11.30 7.20
N LEU A 71 10.13 11.74 7.87
CA LEU A 71 10.03 12.24 9.25
C LEU A 71 9.21 13.53 9.38
N ASP A 72 9.14 14.33 8.31
CA ASP A 72 8.23 15.49 8.24
C ASP A 72 6.76 15.04 8.34
N ILE A 73 6.39 13.98 7.62
CA ILE A 73 5.05 13.39 7.69
C ILE A 73 4.73 12.82 9.08
N LEU A 74 5.73 12.27 9.79
CA LEU A 74 5.53 11.81 11.16
C LEU A 74 5.11 12.95 12.09
N GLU A 75 5.67 14.14 11.93
CA GLU A 75 5.27 15.32 12.69
C GLU A 75 3.87 15.78 12.29
N GLU A 76 3.52 15.79 10.99
CA GLU A 76 2.15 16.13 10.55
C GLU A 76 1.09 15.17 11.14
N ILE A 77 1.40 13.87 11.26
CA ILE A 77 0.54 12.87 11.93
C ILE A 77 0.31 13.25 13.41
N LYS A 78 1.38 13.62 14.12
CA LYS A 78 1.34 14.00 15.55
C LYS A 78 0.56 15.30 15.76
N GLU A 79 0.84 16.32 14.95
CA GLU A 79 0.15 17.61 14.99
C GLU A 79 -1.35 17.48 14.71
N ALA A 80 -1.71 16.64 13.73
CA ALA A 80 -3.10 16.30 13.44
C ALA A 80 -3.78 15.49 14.55
N LYS A 81 -3.03 15.06 15.58
CA LYS A 81 -3.46 14.17 16.67
C LYS A 81 -4.13 12.90 16.14
N LEU A 82 -3.64 12.42 15.00
CA LEU A 82 -4.19 11.25 14.35
C LEU A 82 -3.79 10.03 15.18
N LYS A 83 -4.78 9.29 15.70
CA LYS A 83 -4.55 8.04 16.45
C LYS A 83 -4.19 6.89 15.49
N ALA A 84 -3.20 7.13 14.63
CA ALA A 84 -2.65 6.17 13.69
C ALA A 84 -1.44 5.48 14.33
N GLN A 85 -1.38 4.16 14.23
CA GLN A 85 -0.12 3.47 14.44
C GLN A 85 0.81 3.80 13.27
N THR A 86 2.05 4.14 13.59
CA THR A 86 3.08 4.45 12.59
C THR A 86 4.28 3.54 12.81
N LEU A 87 4.69 2.84 11.75
CA LEU A 87 5.90 2.05 11.71
C LEU A 87 6.97 2.85 10.94
N ILE A 88 8.21 2.80 11.42
CA ILE A 88 9.35 3.43 10.77
C ILE A 88 10.31 2.32 10.36
N SER A 89 10.50 2.15 9.06
CA SER A 89 11.47 1.20 8.52
C SER A 89 12.81 1.87 8.32
N THR A 90 13.87 1.35 8.93
CA THR A 90 15.24 1.87 8.77
C THR A 90 16.13 0.94 7.95
N SER A 91 15.65 -0.26 7.63
CA SER A 91 16.33 -1.27 6.82
C SER A 91 15.37 -1.95 5.83
N ILE A 92 15.91 -2.72 4.87
CA ILE A 92 15.11 -3.52 3.93
C ILE A 92 14.49 -4.71 4.66
N GLU A 93 15.16 -5.23 5.68
CA GLU A 93 14.71 -6.32 6.52
C GLU A 93 13.48 -5.94 7.34
N ASP A 94 13.49 -4.74 7.95
CA ASP A 94 12.34 -4.18 8.66
C ASP A 94 11.15 -4.02 7.71
N LEU A 95 11.41 -3.44 6.53
CA LEU A 95 10.41 -3.25 5.50
C LEU A 95 9.76 -4.59 5.12
N ALA A 96 10.58 -5.60 4.83
CA ALA A 96 10.09 -6.94 4.51
C ALA A 96 9.23 -7.52 5.64
N CYS A 97 9.66 -7.35 6.90
CA CYS A 97 8.95 -7.85 8.07
C CYS A 97 7.58 -7.20 8.23
N TYR A 98 7.48 -5.88 8.04
CA TYR A 98 6.21 -5.16 8.09
C TYR A 98 5.29 -5.54 6.92
N LEU A 99 5.82 -5.56 5.70
CA LEU A 99 5.05 -5.91 4.50
C LEU A 99 4.44 -7.31 4.58
N LYS A 100 5.20 -8.30 5.07
CA LYS A 100 4.74 -9.70 5.21
C LYS A 100 3.53 -9.89 6.14
N ARG A 101 3.10 -8.86 6.88
CA ARG A 101 1.94 -8.94 7.78
C ARG A 101 0.75 -8.13 7.26
N ALA A 102 0.90 -7.44 6.14
CA ALA A 102 -0.12 -6.58 5.59
C ALA A 102 -1.26 -7.38 4.91
N ALA A 103 -2.48 -6.88 5.08
CA ALA A 103 -3.66 -7.29 4.33
C ALA A 103 -3.70 -6.64 2.94
N LEU A 104 -3.26 -5.38 2.89
CA LEU A 104 -3.25 -4.52 1.72
C LEU A 104 -2.16 -3.47 1.91
N PHE A 105 -1.47 -3.10 0.83
CA PHE A 105 -0.54 -2.00 0.78
C PHE A 105 -1.08 -0.92 -0.18
N VAL A 106 -0.98 0.35 0.21
CA VAL A 106 -1.29 1.51 -0.64
C VAL A 106 -0.11 2.48 -0.61
N GLY A 107 0.43 2.84 -1.77
CA GLY A 107 1.53 3.78 -1.88
C GLY A 107 1.77 4.25 -3.31
N HIS A 108 2.64 5.24 -3.48
CA HIS A 108 3.03 5.72 -4.81
C HIS A 108 4.00 4.76 -5.51
N ASP A 109 4.34 5.01 -6.78
CA ASP A 109 5.45 4.34 -7.47
C ASP A 109 6.81 4.55 -6.76
N SER A 110 7.13 3.61 -5.85
CA SER A 110 8.27 3.65 -4.94
C SER A 110 8.81 2.24 -4.60
N GLY A 111 10.04 2.17 -4.11
CA GLY A 111 10.67 0.91 -3.69
C GLY A 111 9.81 0.05 -2.76
N PRO A 112 9.23 0.60 -1.66
CA PRO A 112 8.30 -0.12 -0.81
C PRO A 112 7.08 -0.72 -1.53
N THR A 113 6.50 0.02 -2.48
CA THR A 113 5.36 -0.46 -3.29
C THR A 113 5.75 -1.62 -4.19
N HIS A 114 6.89 -1.51 -4.87
CA HIS A 114 7.46 -2.58 -5.69
C HIS A 114 7.76 -3.82 -4.86
N MET A 115 8.33 -3.65 -3.67
CA MET A 115 8.63 -4.75 -2.76
C MET A 115 7.36 -5.43 -2.24
N ALA A 116 6.32 -4.68 -1.88
CA ALA A 116 5.03 -5.24 -1.45
C ALA A 116 4.41 -6.12 -2.53
N ALA A 117 4.38 -5.62 -3.77
CA ALA A 117 3.89 -6.37 -4.93
C ALA A 117 4.70 -7.66 -5.17
N MET A 118 6.04 -7.56 -5.14
CA MET A 118 6.92 -8.72 -5.35
C MET A 118 6.81 -9.76 -4.23
N ILE A 119 6.53 -9.37 -2.99
CA ILE A 119 6.24 -10.30 -1.89
C ILE A 119 4.88 -11.01 -2.11
N GLY A 120 4.00 -10.45 -2.93
CA GLY A 120 2.67 -10.96 -3.21
C GLY A 120 1.57 -10.34 -2.36
N ILE A 121 1.86 -9.23 -1.68
CA ILE A 121 0.84 -8.47 -0.94
C ILE A 121 -0.09 -7.78 -1.93
N PRO A 122 -1.42 -7.83 -1.74
CA PRO A 122 -2.34 -6.97 -2.49
C PRO A 122 -1.88 -5.52 -2.41
N THR A 123 -1.63 -4.91 -3.56
CA THR A 123 -0.94 -3.61 -3.63
C THR A 123 -1.72 -2.65 -4.52
N VAL A 124 -2.05 -1.47 -4.00
CA VAL A 124 -2.51 -0.32 -4.77
C VAL A 124 -1.33 0.61 -5.00
N SER A 125 -0.99 0.84 -6.27
CA SER A 125 0.12 1.69 -6.68
C SER A 125 -0.40 2.95 -7.37
N LEU A 126 -0.04 4.11 -6.81
CA LEU A 126 -0.46 5.43 -7.28
C LEU A 126 0.60 6.05 -8.20
N PHE A 127 0.20 6.45 -9.40
CA PHE A 127 1.06 7.08 -10.39
C PHE A 127 0.62 8.52 -10.65
N LYS A 128 1.57 9.47 -10.54
CA LYS A 128 1.35 10.90 -10.81
C LYS A 128 2.32 11.50 -11.83
N ALA A 129 3.57 11.03 -11.82
CA ALA A 129 4.65 11.67 -12.59
C ALA A 129 5.49 10.67 -13.39
N THR A 130 5.19 9.38 -13.28
CA THR A 130 5.87 8.30 -14.00
C THR A 130 4.86 7.50 -14.80
N ASP A 131 5.32 6.90 -15.88
CA ASP A 131 4.50 6.08 -16.77
C ASP A 131 4.35 4.66 -16.17
N PRO A 132 3.11 4.23 -15.82
CA PRO A 132 2.89 2.88 -15.33
C PRO A 132 3.17 1.81 -16.38
N VAL A 133 3.18 2.11 -17.69
CA VAL A 133 3.61 1.14 -18.72
C VAL A 133 5.06 0.69 -18.48
N VAL A 134 5.89 1.57 -17.93
CA VAL A 134 7.31 1.30 -17.65
C VAL A 134 7.54 0.82 -16.22
N TRP A 135 6.84 1.41 -15.26
CA TRP A 135 7.16 1.30 -13.83
C TRP A 135 6.12 0.55 -13.00
N HIS A 136 5.13 -0.08 -13.62
CA HIS A 136 4.13 -0.88 -12.92
C HIS A 136 4.80 -1.96 -12.02
N PRO A 137 4.39 -2.07 -10.73
CA PRO A 137 4.95 -3.09 -9.82
C PRO A 137 4.63 -4.52 -10.25
N LEU A 138 5.64 -5.38 -10.27
CA LEU A 138 5.46 -6.80 -10.57
C LEU A 138 4.92 -7.56 -9.37
N GLY A 139 3.80 -8.25 -9.56
CA GLY A 139 3.22 -9.11 -8.54
C GLY A 139 1.85 -9.65 -8.93
N PRO A 140 1.35 -10.67 -8.22
CA PRO A 140 0.10 -11.37 -8.54
C PRO A 140 -1.17 -10.56 -8.27
N SER A 141 -1.09 -9.49 -7.49
CA SER A 141 -2.25 -8.69 -7.05
C SER A 141 -1.87 -7.22 -6.94
N VAL A 142 -1.89 -6.52 -8.08
CA VAL A 142 -1.53 -5.10 -8.18
C VAL A 142 -2.65 -4.34 -8.87
N LYS A 143 -3.18 -3.32 -8.19
CA LYS A 143 -4.09 -2.32 -8.76
C LYS A 143 -3.28 -1.06 -9.01
N VAL A 144 -3.16 -0.68 -10.28
CA VAL A 144 -2.57 0.61 -10.68
C VAL A 144 -3.67 1.66 -10.75
N LEU A 145 -3.42 2.83 -10.19
CA LEU A 145 -4.26 4.03 -10.30
C LEU A 145 -3.40 5.20 -10.79
N GLU A 146 -3.94 5.95 -11.74
CA GLU A 146 -3.35 7.15 -12.30
C GLU A 146 -4.43 8.22 -12.46
N GLY A 147 -4.05 9.49 -12.38
CA GLY A 147 -4.99 10.61 -12.51
C GLY A 147 -4.66 11.78 -11.61
N THR A 148 -5.65 12.65 -11.45
CA THR A 148 -5.68 13.75 -10.48
C THR A 148 -5.70 13.23 -9.05
N ASP A 149 -5.39 14.11 -8.09
CA ASP A 149 -5.41 13.77 -6.67
C ASP A 149 -6.76 13.21 -6.21
N ASP A 150 -7.88 13.77 -6.71
CA ASP A 150 -9.23 13.32 -6.38
C ASP A 150 -9.52 11.94 -7.01
N GLU A 151 -9.17 11.73 -8.28
CA GLU A 151 -9.34 10.43 -8.95
C GLU A 151 -8.55 9.32 -8.26
N LEU A 152 -7.33 9.63 -7.79
CA LEU A 152 -6.52 8.69 -7.01
C LEU A 152 -7.19 8.34 -5.68
N MET A 153 -7.74 9.34 -4.97
CA MET A 153 -8.45 9.10 -3.71
C MET A 153 -9.69 8.23 -3.89
N ASP A 154 -10.55 8.60 -4.84
CA ASP A 154 -11.78 7.86 -5.12
C ASP A 154 -11.46 6.43 -5.55
N GLY A 155 -10.43 6.26 -6.39
CA GLY A 155 -9.94 4.95 -6.81
C GLY A 155 -9.46 4.08 -5.65
N VAL A 156 -8.71 4.66 -4.70
CA VAL A 156 -8.26 3.94 -3.49
C VAL A 156 -9.45 3.52 -2.65
N ILE A 157 -10.38 4.43 -2.35
CA ILE A 157 -11.54 4.15 -1.49
C ILE A 157 -12.45 3.10 -2.12
N SER A 158 -12.74 3.23 -3.42
CA SER A 158 -13.53 2.23 -4.15
C SER A 158 -12.85 0.86 -4.08
N HIS A 159 -11.55 0.79 -4.37
CA HIS A 159 -10.84 -0.48 -4.36
C HIS A 159 -10.78 -1.11 -2.97
N VAL A 160 -10.52 -0.34 -1.92
CA VAL A 160 -10.51 -0.83 -0.53
C VAL A 160 -11.88 -1.40 -0.16
N LYS A 161 -12.96 -0.68 -0.49
CA LYS A 161 -14.33 -1.13 -0.23
C LYS A 161 -14.65 -2.44 -0.95
N ASP A 162 -14.32 -2.53 -2.23
CA ASP A 162 -14.56 -3.74 -3.02
C ASP A 162 -13.72 -4.92 -2.51
N PHE A 163 -12.45 -4.67 -2.19
CA PHE A 163 -11.52 -5.70 -1.72
C PHE A 163 -11.95 -6.30 -0.38
N PHE A 164 -12.39 -5.48 0.59
CA PHE A 164 -12.77 -5.96 1.91
C PHE A 164 -14.26 -6.35 2.04
N SER A 165 -15.10 -6.04 1.06
CA SER A 165 -16.48 -6.55 0.99
C SER A 165 -16.57 -7.97 0.39
N GLN A 166 -15.46 -8.52 -0.11
CA GLN A 166 -15.41 -9.80 -0.80
C GLN A 166 -14.35 -10.74 -0.19
N GLY A 167 -14.44 -12.03 -0.53
CA GLY A 167 -13.41 -13.01 -0.23
C GLY A 167 -13.19 -13.28 1.28
N PRO A 168 -11.95 -13.56 1.73
CA PRO A 168 -11.66 -14.05 3.09
C PRO A 168 -11.83 -13.00 4.20
N PHE A 169 -12.23 -11.78 3.82
CA PHE A 169 -12.48 -10.63 4.69
C PHE A 169 -13.97 -10.26 4.81
N ALA A 170 -14.82 -10.82 3.95
CA ALA A 170 -16.27 -10.60 4.05
C ALA A 170 -16.77 -11.09 5.41
N VAL A 171 -17.52 -10.23 6.09
CA VAL A 171 -18.22 -10.59 7.33
C VAL A 171 -19.51 -11.30 6.91
N ASN A 172 -19.71 -12.54 7.37
CA ASN A 172 -20.99 -13.24 7.23
C ASN A 172 -22.09 -12.58 8.06
#